data_AF-A0A815EAQ4-F1
#
_entry.id   AF-A0A815EAQ4-F1
#
_cell.length_a   1.000
_cell.length_b   1.000
_cell.length_c   1.000
_cell.angle_alpha   90.00
_cell.angle_beta   90.00
_cell.angle_gamma   90.00
#
_symmetry.space_group_name_H-M   'P 1'
#
loop_
_entity.id
_entity.type
_entity.pdbx_description
1 polymer ?
#
loop_
_entity_poly.entity_id
_entity_poly.type
_entity_poly.pdbx_seq_one_letter_code
_entity_poly.pdbx_strand_id
1 'polypeptide(L)'
;MDSSPSLPQAYNSQQKVAFEEEKPLPAMMDRTSLTNTYWFSASIILGALVAGIILGPIVVLYTKQNALPLVPSGVILLWSGTIATVPQDWAICDGTQGTPDLRDRFILGSGSNAQYSPTQTGGSSSQTANITVDDTTLTTAQMPSHSHGGSTSIEDSPTIYYDVN
;
A
#
# COMPACT_ATOMS: atom_id res chain seq x y z
N MET A 1 20.33 40.41 43.29
CA MET A 1 20.29 38.95 43.46
C MET A 1 19.82 38.39 42.13
N ASP A 2 20.78 38.29 41.21
CA ASP A 2 20.64 37.71 39.89
C ASP A 2 21.03 36.24 40.01
N SER A 3 20.23 35.34 39.48
CA SER A 3 20.47 33.90 39.46
C SER A 3 19.75 33.28 38.27
N SER A 4 20.33 33.49 37.08
CA SER A 4 20.04 32.67 35.91
C SER A 4 20.63 31.25 36.08
N PRO A 5 19.90 30.18 35.75
CA PRO A 5 20.49 28.86 35.57
C PRO A 5 20.84 28.55 34.10
N SER A 6 21.85 27.70 33.97
CA SER A 6 22.80 27.44 32.88
C SER A 6 22.32 26.55 31.71
N LEU A 7 22.94 26.78 30.53
CA LEU A 7 22.91 25.95 29.30
C LEU A 7 23.61 24.57 29.48
N PRO A 8 23.34 23.58 28.59
CA PRO A 8 24.21 23.32 27.42
C PRO A 8 23.39 22.87 26.18
N GLN A 9 23.84 22.83 24.92
CA GLN A 9 25.08 23.17 24.23
C GLN A 9 24.72 23.38 22.75
N ALA A 10 25.42 24.29 22.09
CA ALA A 10 25.26 24.63 20.68
C ALA A 10 25.59 23.44 19.74
N TYR A 11 24.71 23.14 18.79
CA TYR A 11 25.09 22.34 17.63
C TYR A 11 25.80 23.27 16.63
N ASN A 12 27.09 23.02 16.49
CA ASN A 12 28.11 23.75 15.73
C ASN A 12 27.67 24.04 14.28
N SER A 13 27.51 25.32 13.95
CA SER A 13 27.67 25.82 12.59
C SER A 13 29.15 26.18 12.37
N GLN A 14 29.70 25.68 11.27
CA GLN A 14 31.02 25.99 10.66
C GLN A 14 32.18 25.07 11.06
N GLN A 15 32.52 24.10 10.20
CA GLN A 15 33.94 23.80 9.92
C GLN A 15 34.15 23.04 8.60
N LYS A 16 34.39 23.77 7.50
CA LYS A 16 35.65 23.69 6.71
C LYS A 16 35.64 24.78 5.62
N VAL A 17 36.00 26.00 5.99
CA VAL A 17 36.56 26.95 5.02
C VAL A 17 38.00 26.49 4.80
N ALA A 18 38.26 25.84 3.66
CA ALA A 18 39.61 25.60 3.22
C ALA A 18 40.14 26.91 2.63
N PHE A 19 41.10 27.52 3.31
CA PHE A 19 42.06 28.40 2.67
C PHE A 19 43.05 27.49 1.94
N GLU A 20 43.07 27.54 0.61
CA GLU A 20 44.26 27.20 -0.14
C GLU A 20 44.68 28.46 -0.88
N GLU A 21 45.82 28.98 -0.45
CA GLU A 21 46.51 30.11 -1.02
C GLU A 21 47.03 29.67 -2.41
N GLU A 22 46.52 30.25 -3.50
CA GLU A 22 47.03 29.94 -4.83
C GLU A 22 48.47 30.45 -4.99
N LYS A 23 49.41 29.56 -4.75
CA LYS A 23 50.81 29.68 -5.15
C LYS A 23 50.87 29.88 -6.67
N PRO A 24 51.53 30.92 -7.19
CA PRO A 24 51.58 31.17 -8.63
C PRO A 24 52.39 30.06 -9.31
N LEU A 25 51.73 29.27 -10.17
CA LEU A 25 52.38 28.19 -10.90
C LEU A 25 52.98 28.68 -12.23
N PRO A 26 54.11 28.09 -12.63
CA PRO A 26 55.01 28.61 -13.65
C PRO A 26 54.45 28.47 -15.07
N ALA A 27 55.05 29.28 -15.95
CA ALA A 27 54.71 29.42 -17.35
C ALA A 27 54.64 28.11 -18.14
N MET A 28 53.79 28.18 -19.17
CA MET A 28 53.87 27.53 -20.49
C MET A 28 53.68 26.00 -20.57
N MET A 29 52.44 25.59 -20.81
CA MET A 29 52.12 24.35 -21.53
C MET A 29 51.29 24.70 -22.78
N ASP A 30 51.67 24.11 -23.91
CA ASP A 30 51.30 24.44 -25.29
C ASP A 30 49.79 24.41 -25.60
N ARG A 31 49.28 25.48 -26.23
CA ARG A 31 47.86 25.75 -26.49
C ARG A 31 47.32 25.12 -27.79
N THR A 32 48.07 24.23 -28.43
CA THR A 32 47.70 23.67 -29.74
C THR A 32 46.67 22.53 -29.70
N SER A 33 46.29 22.01 -28.53
CA SER A 33 45.41 20.82 -28.43
C SER A 33 43.99 21.07 -27.89
N LEU A 34 43.64 22.28 -27.41
CA LEU A 34 42.35 22.52 -26.73
C LEU A 34 41.45 23.54 -27.41
N THR A 35 41.80 24.05 -28.60
CA THR A 35 41.00 25.07 -29.29
C THR A 35 39.88 24.53 -30.18
N ASN A 36 39.80 23.21 -30.43
CA ASN A 36 38.84 22.71 -31.42
C ASN A 36 37.52 22.17 -30.84
N THR A 37 37.28 22.28 -29.53
CA THR A 37 36.04 21.79 -28.89
C THR A 37 35.08 22.91 -28.46
N TYR A 38 35.48 24.19 -28.46
CA TYR A 38 34.65 25.23 -27.81
C TYR A 38 34.52 26.57 -28.57
N TRP A 39 34.68 26.61 -29.90
CA TRP A 39 34.43 27.81 -30.70
C TRP A 39 33.03 27.89 -31.35
N PHE A 40 32.09 27.04 -30.92
CA PHE A 40 30.70 27.05 -31.40
C PHE A 40 29.76 28.05 -30.69
N SER A 41 30.22 29.03 -29.93
CA SER A 41 29.29 29.91 -29.19
C SER A 41 29.34 31.40 -29.52
N ALA A 42 30.11 31.86 -30.53
CA ALA A 42 30.10 33.29 -30.86
C ALA A 42 30.43 33.58 -32.34
N SER A 43 29.51 33.24 -33.25
CA SER A 43 29.08 34.11 -34.38
C SER A 43 28.24 33.32 -35.38
N ILE A 44 26.98 33.71 -35.51
CA ILE A 44 26.09 33.37 -36.62
C ILE A 44 26.68 34.02 -37.88
N ILE A 45 27.33 33.25 -38.75
CA ILE A 45 27.55 33.64 -40.16
C ILE A 45 27.15 32.46 -41.05
N LEU A 46 25.92 32.59 -41.57
CA LEU A 46 25.50 32.25 -42.92
C LEU A 46 26.43 31.27 -43.70
N GLY A 47 26.13 29.97 -43.69
CA GLY A 47 26.79 29.03 -44.60
C GLY A 47 26.46 27.56 -44.36
N ALA A 48 25.81 26.95 -45.34
CA ALA A 48 25.52 25.51 -45.51
C ALA A 48 24.30 24.92 -44.76
N LEU A 49 23.10 25.30 -45.23
CA LEU A 49 22.02 24.32 -45.34
C LEU A 49 22.29 23.41 -46.57
N VAL A 50 21.72 22.20 -46.55
CA VAL A 50 21.56 21.20 -47.64
C VAL A 50 22.76 20.32 -48.05
N ALA A 51 23.03 19.27 -47.27
CA ALA A 51 23.10 17.87 -47.73
C ALA A 51 23.61 16.96 -46.59
N GLY A 52 22.72 16.23 -45.91
CA GLY A 52 23.18 15.24 -44.92
C GLY A 52 22.15 14.62 -43.97
N ILE A 53 20.88 15.01 -44.03
CA ILE A 53 19.81 14.37 -43.24
C ILE A 53 18.84 13.68 -44.20
N ILE A 54 19.11 12.45 -44.65
CA ILE A 54 18.07 11.45 -44.97
C ILE A 54 18.66 10.04 -44.72
N LEU A 55 18.88 9.71 -43.44
CA LEU A 55 18.89 8.34 -42.93
C LEU A 55 18.23 8.37 -41.53
N GLY A 56 16.93 8.07 -41.47
CA GLY A 56 16.16 7.94 -40.22
C GLY A 56 14.99 8.93 -40.13
N PRO A 57 13.77 8.40 -39.95
CA PRO A 57 13.29 8.20 -38.59
C PRO A 57 12.90 6.74 -38.28
N ILE A 58 13.70 5.76 -38.71
CA ILE A 58 13.61 4.37 -38.18
C ILE A 58 14.88 4.05 -37.40
N VAL A 59 15.21 4.93 -36.47
CA VAL A 59 15.65 4.43 -35.17
C VAL A 59 14.57 4.92 -34.22
N VAL A 60 13.39 4.29 -34.31
CA VAL A 60 12.52 4.15 -33.15
C VAL A 60 13.35 3.30 -32.20
N LEU A 61 14.21 3.98 -31.45
CA LEU A 61 14.82 3.42 -30.27
C LEU A 61 13.64 2.95 -29.44
N TYR A 62 13.51 1.64 -29.23
CA TYR A 62 12.65 1.05 -28.21
C TYR A 62 13.16 1.43 -26.81
N THR A 63 13.55 2.67 -26.58
CA THR A 63 13.61 3.20 -25.23
C THR A 63 12.17 3.17 -24.76
N LYS A 64 11.87 2.21 -23.87
CA LYS A 64 10.65 2.17 -23.07
C LYS A 64 10.19 3.61 -22.91
N GLN A 65 9.02 3.93 -23.47
CA GLN A 65 8.47 5.28 -23.35
C GLN A 65 8.67 5.73 -21.91
N ASN A 66 9.18 6.94 -21.71
CA ASN A 66 9.18 7.60 -20.42
C ASN A 66 7.73 7.59 -19.93
N ALA A 67 7.36 6.52 -19.23
CA ALA A 67 6.09 6.38 -18.61
C ALA A 67 6.18 7.38 -17.47
N LEU A 68 5.53 8.54 -17.65
CA LEU A 68 4.99 9.24 -16.49
C LEU A 68 4.38 8.15 -15.62
N PRO A 69 4.78 7.98 -14.35
CA PRO A 69 4.28 6.91 -13.52
C PRO A 69 2.76 7.08 -13.49
N LEU A 70 2.07 6.27 -14.30
CA LEU A 70 0.62 6.35 -14.49
C LEU A 70 -0.08 6.03 -13.17
N VAL A 71 0.66 5.36 -12.28
CA VAL A 71 0.28 4.99 -10.93
C VAL A 71 1.27 5.65 -9.96
N PRO A 72 0.81 6.45 -8.99
CA PRO A 72 1.67 7.00 -7.96
C PRO A 72 2.18 5.91 -7.01
N SER A 73 3.29 6.17 -6.32
CA SER A 73 3.80 5.27 -5.28
C SER A 73 2.79 5.15 -4.13
N GLY A 74 2.68 3.95 -3.55
CA GLY A 74 1.76 3.64 -2.44
C GLY A 74 0.43 3.03 -2.88
N VAL A 75 0.17 2.88 -4.17
CA VAL A 75 -1.02 2.14 -4.65
C VAL A 75 -0.81 0.64 -4.48
N ILE A 76 -1.83 -0.04 -3.98
CA ILE A 76 -1.87 -1.50 -3.81
C ILE A 76 -2.63 -2.10 -5.00
N LEU A 77 -2.06 -3.10 -5.65
CA LEU A 77 -2.73 -3.91 -6.67
C LEU A 77 -2.64 -5.40 -6.34
N LEU A 78 -3.62 -6.15 -6.80
CA LEU A 78 -3.62 -7.61 -6.70
C LEU A 78 -2.76 -8.19 -7.81
N TRP A 79 -1.82 -9.06 -7.44
CA TRP A 79 -0.93 -9.78 -8.35
C TRP A 79 -1.27 -11.27 -8.33
N SER A 80 -1.53 -11.85 -9.50
CA SER A 80 -1.88 -13.27 -9.63
C SER A 80 -0.69 -14.17 -9.99
N GLY A 81 0.47 -13.59 -10.29
CA GLY A 81 1.68 -14.34 -10.63
C GLY A 81 2.45 -14.80 -9.40
N THR A 82 3.60 -15.43 -9.61
CA THR A 82 4.51 -15.79 -8.51
C THR A 82 5.27 -14.56 -8.02
N ILE A 83 5.83 -14.65 -6.80
CA ILE A 83 6.69 -13.61 -6.22
C ILE A 83 7.89 -13.31 -7.14
N ALA A 84 8.45 -14.32 -7.80
CA ALA A 84 9.58 -14.17 -8.72
C ALA A 84 9.24 -13.44 -10.03
N THR A 85 7.94 -13.31 -10.35
CA THR A 85 7.46 -12.67 -11.59
C THR A 85 6.87 -11.28 -11.36
N VAL A 86 6.93 -10.77 -10.13
CA VAL A 86 6.50 -9.41 -9.80
C VAL A 86 7.26 -8.43 -10.70
N PRO A 87 6.58 -7.52 -11.40
CA PRO A 87 7.24 -6.60 -12.32
C PRO A 87 8.26 -5.72 -11.59
N GLN A 88 9.31 -5.33 -12.31
CA GLN A 88 10.28 -4.36 -11.82
C GLN A 88 9.57 -3.07 -11.36
N ASP A 89 10.10 -2.46 -10.29
CA ASP A 89 9.57 -1.26 -9.63
C ASP A 89 8.27 -1.47 -8.83
N TRP A 90 7.86 -2.73 -8.61
CA TRP A 90 6.83 -3.10 -7.64
C TRP A 90 7.43 -3.84 -6.45
N ALA A 91 6.85 -3.63 -5.28
CA ALA A 91 7.21 -4.33 -4.05
C ALA A 91 6.04 -5.18 -3.57
N ILE A 92 6.35 -6.33 -2.94
CA ILE A 92 5.35 -7.09 -2.20
C ILE A 92 5.03 -6.33 -0.91
N CYS A 93 3.74 -6.27 -0.56
CA CYS A 93 3.28 -5.72 0.72
C CYS A 93 3.57 -6.70 1.88
N ASP A 94 4.82 -6.77 2.31
CA ASP A 94 5.32 -7.67 3.36
C ASP A 94 5.81 -6.94 4.62
N GLY A 95 5.61 -5.62 4.71
CA GLY A 95 6.07 -4.81 5.83
C GLY A 95 7.49 -4.24 5.65
N THR A 96 8.19 -4.63 4.59
CA THR A 96 9.53 -4.12 4.29
C THR A 96 9.46 -2.91 3.36
N GLN A 97 10.56 -2.14 3.30
CA GLN A 97 10.69 -0.98 2.40
C GLN A 97 9.55 0.06 2.51
N GLY A 98 8.95 0.18 3.70
CA GLY A 98 7.85 1.11 3.96
C GLY A 98 6.49 0.66 3.42
N THR A 99 6.37 -0.57 2.90
CA THR A 99 5.08 -1.16 2.52
C THR A 99 4.30 -1.63 3.76
N PRO A 100 2.96 -1.65 3.74
CA PRO A 100 2.18 -2.37 4.75
C PRO A 100 2.38 -3.88 4.60
N ASP A 101 2.24 -4.65 5.70
CA ASP A 101 2.22 -6.12 5.63
C ASP A 101 0.78 -6.61 5.42
N LEU A 102 0.49 -7.11 4.20
CA LEU A 102 -0.83 -7.55 3.76
C LEU A 102 -0.91 -9.08 3.54
N ARG A 103 0.14 -9.82 3.89
CA ARG A 103 0.16 -11.29 3.78
C ARG A 103 -0.86 -11.90 4.73
N ASP A 104 -1.61 -12.88 4.24
CA ASP A 104 -2.69 -13.57 4.97
C ASP A 104 -3.78 -12.63 5.54
N ARG A 105 -3.99 -11.47 4.90
CA ARG A 105 -4.97 -10.47 5.33
C ARG A 105 -6.02 -10.19 4.24
N PHE A 106 -7.23 -9.91 4.69
CA PHE A 106 -8.28 -9.36 3.84
C PHE A 106 -8.30 -7.83 3.95
N ILE A 107 -8.44 -7.14 2.81
CA ILE A 107 -8.45 -5.67 2.77
C ILE A 107 -9.87 -5.15 2.99
N LEU A 108 -10.05 -4.35 4.03
CA LEU A 108 -11.30 -3.64 4.33
C LEU A 108 -11.14 -2.16 3.98
N GLY A 109 -12.14 -1.59 3.30
CA GLY A 109 -12.16 -0.15 3.01
C GLY A 109 -12.25 0.69 4.29
N SER A 110 -11.58 1.85 4.30
CA SER A 110 -11.66 2.76 5.43
C SER A 110 -13.05 3.36 5.57
N GLY A 111 -13.56 3.39 6.81
CA GLY A 111 -14.88 3.91 7.15
C GLY A 111 -14.83 5.37 7.59
N SER A 112 -15.95 6.08 7.46
CA SER A 112 -16.08 7.51 7.77
C SER A 112 -15.93 7.86 9.25
N ASN A 113 -16.19 6.90 10.16
CA ASN A 113 -16.34 7.15 11.59
C ASN A 113 -15.15 6.69 12.43
N ALA A 114 -13.93 6.75 11.87
CA ALA A 114 -12.67 6.32 12.49
C ALA A 114 -12.60 4.85 12.97
N GLN A 115 -13.70 4.09 12.85
CA GLN A 115 -13.80 2.70 13.28
C GLN A 115 -12.93 1.73 12.46
N TYR A 116 -12.57 2.14 11.23
CA TYR A 116 -11.67 1.42 10.33
C TYR A 116 -10.65 2.40 9.76
N SER A 117 -9.67 2.78 10.59
CA SER A 117 -8.61 3.69 10.14
C SER A 117 -7.58 2.98 9.24
N PRO A 118 -6.84 3.70 8.37
CA PRO A 118 -5.96 3.11 7.33
C PRO A 118 -4.79 2.21 7.77
N THR A 119 -4.65 1.90 9.05
CA THR A 119 -3.63 0.98 9.58
C THR A 119 -4.19 0.01 10.61
N GLN A 120 -5.50 0.07 10.83
CA GLN A 120 -6.17 -0.77 11.80
C GLN A 120 -6.30 -2.18 11.28
N THR A 121 -5.98 -3.14 12.14
CA THR A 121 -6.06 -4.57 11.81
C THR A 121 -6.97 -5.26 12.84
N GLY A 122 -7.59 -6.35 12.44
CA GLY A 122 -8.53 -7.09 13.29
C GLY A 122 -9.08 -8.30 12.56
N GLY A 123 -10.13 -8.90 13.13
CA GLY A 123 -10.68 -10.16 12.67
C GLY A 123 -9.92 -11.37 13.20
N SER A 124 -10.39 -12.56 12.82
CA SER A 124 -9.75 -13.82 13.17
C SER A 124 -9.90 -14.78 12.00
N SER A 125 -8.89 -15.62 11.77
CA SER A 125 -8.96 -16.70 10.79
C SER A 125 -9.91 -17.83 11.22
N SER A 126 -10.24 -17.90 12.50
CA SER A 126 -11.22 -18.81 13.08
C SER A 126 -11.90 -18.18 14.29
N GLN A 127 -13.23 -18.25 14.37
CA GLN A 127 -13.99 -17.87 15.56
C GLN A 127 -14.80 -19.06 16.06
N THR A 128 -14.48 -19.51 17.25
CA THR A 128 -15.29 -20.50 17.99
C THR A 128 -16.07 -19.75 19.07
N ALA A 129 -17.39 -19.69 18.91
CA ALA A 129 -18.27 -19.14 19.93
C ALA A 129 -18.56 -20.23 20.97
N ASN A 130 -17.92 -20.14 22.15
CA ASN A 130 -18.31 -20.94 23.30
C ASN A 130 -19.51 -20.25 23.96
N ILE A 131 -20.71 -20.76 23.69
CA ILE A 131 -21.93 -20.31 24.37
C ILE A 131 -22.07 -21.16 25.64
N THR A 132 -21.75 -20.56 26.79
CA THR A 132 -22.15 -21.10 28.09
C THR A 132 -23.54 -20.56 28.40
N VAL A 133 -24.52 -21.45 28.50
CA VAL A 133 -25.81 -21.13 29.09
C VAL A 133 -25.75 -21.68 30.52
N ASP A 134 -25.96 -20.82 31.52
CA ASP A 134 -26.08 -21.25 32.93
C ASP A 134 -27.34 -22.11 33.14
N ASP A 135 -27.69 -22.44 34.39
CA ASP A 135 -28.96 -23.09 34.74
C ASP A 135 -30.17 -22.17 34.45
N THR A 136 -30.48 -22.04 33.17
CA THR A 136 -31.56 -21.23 32.64
C THR A 136 -32.79 -22.11 32.47
N THR A 137 -33.81 -21.83 33.27
CA THR A 137 -35.15 -22.36 33.02
C THR A 137 -35.81 -21.55 31.91
N LEU A 138 -36.19 -22.21 30.82
CA LEU A 138 -36.94 -21.60 29.73
C LEU A 138 -38.27 -21.04 30.24
N THR A 139 -38.53 -19.78 29.92
CA THR A 139 -39.81 -19.12 30.19
C THR A 139 -40.74 -19.25 28.99
N THR A 140 -42.05 -19.08 29.21
CA THR A 140 -43.05 -19.06 28.13
C THR A 140 -42.82 -17.93 27.12
N ALA A 141 -42.21 -16.81 27.55
CA ALA A 141 -41.85 -15.71 26.65
C ALA A 141 -40.77 -16.06 25.62
N GLN A 142 -39.98 -17.11 25.88
CA GLN A 142 -38.94 -17.61 24.97
C GLN A 142 -39.44 -18.68 23.99
N MET A 143 -40.72 -19.09 24.10
CA MET A 143 -41.35 -20.00 23.14
C MET A 143 -42.21 -19.18 22.16
N PRO A 144 -41.87 -19.13 20.86
CA PRO A 144 -42.71 -18.48 19.86
C PRO A 144 -44.14 -19.03 19.86
N SER A 145 -45.10 -18.19 19.43
CA SER A 145 -46.50 -18.59 19.30
C SER A 145 -46.62 -19.83 18.42
N HIS A 146 -47.31 -20.85 18.92
CA HIS A 146 -47.55 -22.10 18.21
C HIS A 146 -48.96 -22.63 18.52
N SER A 147 -49.51 -23.45 17.63
CA SER A 147 -50.85 -24.04 17.76
C SER A 147 -50.79 -25.56 17.69
N HIS A 148 -51.59 -26.23 18.51
CA HIS A 148 -51.75 -27.68 18.48
C HIS A 148 -53.07 -28.05 17.78
N GLY A 149 -53.02 -29.03 16.89
CA GLY A 149 -54.19 -29.65 16.27
C GLY A 149 -54.24 -31.13 16.66
N GLY A 150 -55.34 -31.55 17.29
CA GLY A 150 -55.56 -32.95 17.66
C GLY A 150 -57.01 -33.35 17.42
N SER A 151 -57.23 -34.61 17.06
CA SER A 151 -58.57 -35.21 16.97
C SER A 151 -58.58 -36.48 17.80
N THR A 152 -59.65 -36.70 18.57
CA THR A 152 -59.88 -37.94 19.31
C THR A 152 -61.01 -38.71 18.62
N SER A 153 -60.74 -39.93 18.13
CA SER A 153 -61.81 -40.85 17.74
C SER A 153 -62.29 -41.63 18.96
N ILE A 154 -63.60 -41.82 19.08
CA ILE A 154 -64.18 -42.72 20.07
C ILE A 154 -64.42 -44.04 19.34
N GLU A 155 -63.51 -44.99 19.52
CA GLU A 155 -63.64 -46.37 19.02
C GLU A 155 -64.03 -47.28 20.20
N ASP A 156 -65.17 -47.04 20.84
CA ASP A 156 -65.78 -48.09 21.65
C ASP A 156 -67.30 -47.87 21.75
N SER A 157 -68.04 -48.76 21.09
CA SER A 157 -69.49 -48.83 21.18
C SER A 157 -69.81 -49.96 22.16
N PRO A 158 -70.10 -49.66 23.45
CA PRO A 158 -70.28 -50.70 24.45
C PRO A 158 -71.52 -51.53 24.11
N THR A 159 -71.33 -52.82 23.84
CA THR A 159 -72.43 -53.77 23.64
C THR A 159 -73.03 -54.10 25.01
N ILE A 160 -74.23 -53.60 25.29
CA ILE A 160 -74.94 -53.88 26.54
C ILE A 160 -75.52 -55.30 26.47
N TYR A 161 -75.06 -56.19 27.35
CA TYR A 161 -75.69 -57.50 27.58
C TYR A 161 -76.76 -57.30 28.67
N TYR A 162 -78.02 -57.62 28.37
CA TYR A 162 -79.05 -57.72 29.39
C TYR A 162 -79.00 -59.11 30.00
N ASP A 163 -78.72 -59.21 31.31
CA ASP A 163 -78.92 -60.45 32.05
C ASP A 163 -80.41 -60.61 32.35
N VAL A 164 -80.97 -61.76 31.97
CA VAL A 164 -82.37 -62.12 32.26
C VAL A 164 -82.38 -63.04 33.46
N ASN A 165 -82.79 -62.50 34.62
CA ASN A 165 -83.41 -63.26 35.70
C ASN A 165 -84.42 -62.41 36.45
#